data_AF-A0A0N5C2K5-F1
#
_entry.id   AF-A0A0N5C2K5-F1
#
_cell.length_a   1.000
_cell.length_b   1.000
_cell.length_c   1.000
_cell.angle_alpha   90.00
_cell.angle_beta   90.00
_cell.angle_gamma   90.00
#
_symmetry.space_group_name_H-M   'P 1'
#
loop_
_entity.id
_entity.type
_entity.pdbx_description
1 polymer ?
#
loop_
_entity_poly.entity_id
_entity_poly.type
_entity_poly.pdbx_seq_one_letter_code
_entity_poly.pdbx_strand_id
1 'polypeptide(L)'
;MSIIYCYLFYIFSIFSKLNSDIVVFESAFKAIENRYFWYYDYTTFASKEDFLEHIGETYPEFISKLIFIRITGEFNVLGEFIRYDPVKLCKICLPQKDKPKSRVGLKRVQFSNDEVIVRYSLNGEITYECDGHIVPTLQELAKCALKKRHQKFGSTCQKTSYRDEALVCTIKQSRKNKTKSKLFCENIDVIQLLNYRKGLKKSTFSDKIWSSIWKNRYSYGCFSLHNYRLLKERYIREINAYRSFYKVSPLTEDFKLTQLAQTRAMVLANYGELSQSRVGLKRVQFSNDEVIVKVFSKWRNYI
;
A
#
# COMPACT_ATOMS: atom_id res chain seq x y z
N MET A 1 19.14 22.27 -41.91
CA MET A 1 18.06 21.62 -41.11
C MET A 1 18.48 21.24 -39.68
N SER A 2 19.75 21.08 -39.32
CA SER A 2 20.14 20.59 -37.97
C SER A 2 19.89 21.53 -36.77
N ILE A 3 19.92 22.86 -36.95
CA ILE A 3 19.80 23.81 -35.82
C ILE A 3 18.37 23.82 -35.23
N ILE A 4 17.36 23.65 -36.09
CA ILE A 4 15.95 23.61 -35.67
C ILE A 4 15.67 22.36 -34.83
N TYR A 5 16.26 21.22 -35.19
CA TYR A 5 16.15 20.00 -34.38
C TYR A 5 16.86 20.15 -33.02
N CYS A 6 18.02 20.82 -32.95
CA CYS A 6 18.66 21.11 -31.67
C CYS A 6 17.78 22.00 -30.77
N TYR A 7 17.10 23.01 -31.32
CA TYR A 7 16.17 23.85 -30.56
C TYR A 7 14.91 23.11 -30.09
N LEU A 8 14.33 22.25 -30.95
CA LEU A 8 13.17 21.44 -30.57
C LEU A 8 13.53 20.40 -29.51
N PHE A 9 14.67 19.72 -29.63
CA PHE A 9 15.17 18.82 -28.58
C PHE A 9 15.50 19.59 -27.29
N TYR A 10 16.00 20.82 -27.38
CA TYR A 10 16.30 21.65 -26.22
C TYR A 10 15.02 22.07 -25.48
N ILE A 11 14.00 22.54 -26.19
CA ILE A 11 12.70 22.93 -25.60
C ILE A 11 12.00 21.70 -24.99
N PHE A 12 11.98 20.57 -25.69
CA PHE A 12 11.37 19.34 -25.17
C PHE A 12 12.14 18.81 -23.94
N SER A 13 13.47 18.96 -23.91
CA SER A 13 14.27 18.58 -22.75
C SER A 13 14.07 19.53 -21.57
N ILE A 14 13.76 20.81 -21.79
CA ILE A 14 13.43 21.78 -20.72
C ILE A 14 12.10 21.41 -20.06
N PHE A 15 11.04 21.16 -20.83
CA PHE A 15 9.75 20.76 -20.28
C PHE A 15 9.84 19.42 -19.53
N SER A 16 10.67 18.49 -20.01
CA SER A 16 10.91 17.21 -19.33
C SER A 16 11.86 17.32 -18.11
N LYS A 17 12.56 18.46 -17.91
CA LYS A 17 13.59 18.66 -16.87
C LYS A 17 13.26 19.70 -15.82
N LEU A 18 12.03 20.20 -15.76
CA LEU A 18 11.50 20.73 -14.51
C LEU A 18 11.19 19.57 -13.53
N ASN A 19 12.15 18.65 -13.39
CA ASN A 19 12.33 17.92 -12.16
C ASN A 19 12.72 18.99 -11.14
N SER A 20 11.75 19.47 -10.38
CA SER A 20 12.06 20.11 -9.11
C SER A 20 12.94 19.15 -8.31
N ASP A 21 13.94 19.70 -7.63
CA ASP A 21 14.87 18.86 -6.89
C ASP A 21 14.12 18.21 -5.71
N ILE A 22 13.07 18.87 -5.22
CA ILE A 22 12.24 18.44 -4.10
C ILE A 22 10.76 18.73 -4.37
N VAL A 23 9.93 17.71 -4.16
CA VAL A 23 8.47 17.80 -4.17
C VAL A 23 7.95 17.54 -2.76
N VAL A 24 7.19 18.48 -2.20
CA VAL A 24 6.62 18.41 -0.84
C VAL A 24 5.10 18.43 -0.90
N PHE A 25 4.45 17.45 -0.32
CA PHE A 25 3.00 17.42 -0.08
C PHE A 25 2.72 17.73 1.39
N GLU A 26 1.97 18.79 1.66
CA GLU A 26 1.46 19.05 2.99
C GLU A 26 0.23 18.19 3.24
N SER A 27 0.18 17.56 4.41
CA SER A 27 -0.91 16.67 4.79
C SER A 27 -1.27 16.90 6.25
N ALA A 28 -2.49 16.58 6.62
CA ALA A 28 -2.93 16.59 8.01
C ALA A 28 -3.60 15.26 8.36
N PHE A 29 -3.92 15.08 9.63
CA PHE A 29 -4.92 14.09 10.03
C PHE A 29 -6.28 14.76 10.22
N LYS A 30 -7.38 14.02 10.07
CA LYS A 30 -8.73 14.49 10.40
C LYS A 30 -9.40 13.47 11.31
N ALA A 31 -9.86 13.93 12.47
CA ALA A 31 -10.56 13.11 13.44
C ALA A 31 -12.04 12.98 13.05
N ILE A 32 -12.49 11.76 12.81
CA ILE A 32 -13.89 11.43 12.53
C ILE A 32 -14.25 10.25 13.44
N GLU A 33 -15.26 10.42 14.30
CA GLU A 33 -15.74 9.38 15.22
C GLU A 33 -14.62 8.67 15.99
N ASN A 34 -13.68 9.46 16.55
CA ASN A 34 -12.54 8.97 17.33
C ASN A 34 -11.51 8.14 16.54
N ARG A 35 -11.47 8.30 15.21
CA ARG A 35 -10.44 7.73 14.32
C ARG A 35 -9.76 8.83 13.52
N TYR A 36 -8.48 8.65 13.23
CA TYR A 36 -7.70 9.58 12.43
C TYR A 36 -7.57 9.10 10.99
N PHE A 37 -7.91 9.97 10.07
CA PHE A 37 -7.80 9.77 8.63
C PHE A 37 -6.73 10.70 8.08
N TRP A 38 -6.01 10.29 7.04
CA TRP A 38 -5.17 11.24 6.30
C TRP A 38 -6.05 12.25 5.60
N TYR A 39 -5.61 13.51 5.54
CA TYR A 39 -6.36 14.59 4.91
C TYR A 39 -5.44 15.41 4.01
N TYR A 40 -5.89 15.60 2.76
CA TYR A 40 -5.24 16.40 1.74
C TYR A 40 -6.25 16.79 0.67
N ASP A 41 -6.19 18.04 0.20
CA ASP A 41 -7.02 18.57 -0.89
C ASP A 41 -8.51 18.24 -0.69
N TYR A 42 -9.02 18.63 0.47
CA TYR A 42 -10.41 18.40 0.91
C TYR A 42 -10.86 16.94 0.98
N THR A 43 -9.95 15.98 0.76
CA THR A 43 -10.23 14.55 0.71
C THR A 43 -9.64 13.84 1.93
N THR A 44 -10.39 12.86 2.46
CA THR A 44 -9.94 12.01 3.57
C THR A 44 -9.62 10.60 3.11
N PHE A 45 -8.53 10.04 3.62
CA PHE A 45 -8.04 8.70 3.26
C PHE A 45 -7.93 7.82 4.50
N ALA A 46 -8.43 6.59 4.41
CA ALA A 46 -8.46 5.63 5.52
C ALA A 46 -7.06 5.16 5.92
N SER A 47 -6.12 5.16 4.98
CA SER A 47 -4.75 4.76 5.22
C SER A 47 -3.76 5.68 4.49
N LYS A 48 -2.50 5.57 4.89
CA LYS A 48 -1.39 6.24 4.19
C LYS A 48 -1.26 5.73 2.75
N GLU A 49 -1.56 4.45 2.53
CA GLU A 49 -1.51 3.82 1.22
C GLU A 49 -2.54 4.42 0.28
N ASP A 50 -3.79 4.59 0.72
CA ASP A 50 -4.85 5.20 -0.09
C ASP A 50 -4.50 6.66 -0.44
N PHE A 51 -3.92 7.40 0.51
CA PHE A 51 -3.40 8.75 0.28
C PHE A 51 -2.30 8.77 -0.79
N LEU A 52 -1.32 7.86 -0.71
CA LEU A 52 -0.24 7.77 -1.68
C LEU A 52 -0.73 7.31 -3.06
N GLU A 53 -1.72 6.42 -3.12
CA GLU A 53 -2.36 6.00 -4.37
C GLU A 53 -3.04 7.20 -5.03
N HIS A 54 -3.81 7.98 -4.28
CA HIS A 54 -4.43 9.21 -4.78
C HIS A 54 -3.41 10.22 -5.33
N ILE A 55 -2.28 10.45 -4.64
CA ILE A 55 -1.19 11.29 -5.17
C ILE A 55 -0.65 10.71 -6.48
N GLY A 56 -0.44 9.40 -6.56
CA GLY A 56 0.08 8.74 -7.76
C GLY A 56 -0.87 8.76 -8.95
N GLU A 57 -2.19 8.77 -8.70
CA GLU A 57 -3.20 8.91 -9.74
C GLU A 57 -3.35 10.35 -10.21
N THR A 58 -3.27 11.31 -9.28
CA THR A 58 -3.41 12.74 -9.58
C THR A 58 -2.17 13.29 -10.27
N TYR A 59 -0.98 12.83 -9.89
CA TYR A 59 0.31 13.29 -10.38
C TYR A 59 1.18 12.12 -10.89
N PRO A 60 0.83 11.52 -12.04
CA PRO A 60 1.53 10.36 -12.59
C PRO A 60 3.01 10.61 -12.88
N GLU A 61 3.42 11.87 -13.08
CA GLU A 61 4.80 12.30 -13.29
C GLU A 61 5.70 12.09 -12.05
N PHE A 62 5.12 11.85 -10.87
CA PHE A 62 5.87 11.56 -9.64
C PHE A 62 6.00 10.07 -9.33
N ILE A 63 5.38 9.19 -10.12
CA ILE A 63 5.48 7.74 -9.93
C ILE A 63 6.95 7.30 -10.01
N SER A 64 7.39 6.50 -9.03
CA SER A 64 8.81 6.07 -8.86
C SER A 64 9.80 7.19 -8.54
N LYS A 65 9.32 8.41 -8.29
CA LYS A 65 10.14 9.51 -7.80
C LYS A 65 10.06 9.61 -6.29
N LEU A 66 11.06 10.25 -5.72
CA LEU A 66 11.08 10.60 -4.31
C LEU A 66 10.23 11.84 -4.07
N ILE A 67 9.31 11.75 -3.13
CA ILE A 67 8.51 12.87 -2.62
C ILE A 67 8.70 13.01 -1.12
N PHE A 68 8.34 14.17 -0.59
CA PHE A 68 8.32 14.45 0.83
C PHE A 68 6.91 14.75 1.27
N ILE A 69 6.51 14.22 2.43
CA ILE A 69 5.20 14.48 3.04
C ILE A 69 5.45 15.25 4.32
N ARG A 70 4.91 16.46 4.39
CA ARG A 70 4.98 17.36 5.53
C ARG A 70 3.66 17.27 6.30
N ILE A 71 3.67 16.60 7.43
CA ILE A 71 2.50 16.46 8.30
C ILE A 71 2.40 17.71 9.18
N THR A 72 1.48 18.62 8.84
CA THR A 72 1.40 19.97 9.42
C THR A 72 0.52 20.05 10.66
N GLY A 73 -0.37 19.09 10.89
CA GLY A 73 -1.29 19.11 12.02
C GLY A 73 -2.43 18.10 11.90
N GLU A 74 -3.50 18.37 12.63
CA GLU A 74 -4.74 17.58 12.59
C GLU A 74 -5.98 18.46 12.73
N PHE A 75 -7.09 18.03 12.12
CA PHE A 75 -8.42 18.59 12.38
C PHE A 75 -9.08 17.78 13.49
N ASN A 76 -9.53 18.46 14.55
CA ASN A 76 -10.29 17.82 15.61
C ASN A 76 -11.74 17.49 15.16
N VAL A 77 -12.52 16.88 16.04
CA VAL A 77 -13.92 16.51 15.76
C VAL A 77 -14.84 17.72 15.51
N LEU A 78 -14.44 18.92 15.95
CA LEU A 78 -15.14 20.18 15.70
C LEU A 78 -14.74 20.82 14.36
N GLY A 79 -13.76 20.24 13.65
CA GLY A 79 -13.21 20.78 12.41
C GLY A 79 -12.17 21.88 12.61
N GLU A 80 -11.71 22.12 13.85
CA GLU A 80 -10.65 23.08 14.12
C GLU A 80 -9.29 22.47 13.80
N PHE A 81 -8.41 23.25 13.16
CA PHE A 81 -7.08 22.80 12.80
C PHE A 81 -6.06 23.05 13.92
N ILE A 82 -5.52 21.97 14.47
CA ILE A 82 -4.47 21.97 15.48
C ILE A 82 -3.13 21.73 14.77
N ARG A 83 -2.29 22.77 14.72
CA ARG A 83 -0.97 22.70 14.08
C ARG A 83 0.01 21.92 14.96
N TYR A 84 0.79 21.03 14.37
CA TYR A 84 1.87 20.33 15.06
C TYR A 84 3.15 21.18 15.09
N ASP A 85 3.76 21.27 16.27
CA ASP A 85 5.09 21.82 16.47
C ASP A 85 5.93 20.85 17.32
N PRO A 86 6.99 20.22 16.78
CA PRO A 86 7.57 20.43 15.45
C PRO A 86 6.87 19.64 14.34
N VAL A 87 6.79 20.25 13.16
CA VAL A 87 6.26 19.63 11.94
C VAL A 87 7.05 18.37 11.58
N LYS A 88 6.33 17.29 11.23
CA LYS A 88 6.93 16.00 10.89
C LYS A 88 7.08 15.88 9.37
N LEU A 89 8.32 15.73 8.90
CA LEU A 89 8.63 15.53 7.49
C LEU A 89 8.98 14.07 7.22
N CYS A 90 8.43 13.52 6.14
CA CYS A 90 8.56 12.11 5.78
C CYS A 90 9.05 12.01 4.34
N LYS A 91 10.22 11.41 4.12
CA LYS A 91 10.71 11.09 2.77
C LYS A 91 10.10 9.78 2.30
N ILE A 92 9.48 9.74 1.11
CA ILE A 92 8.78 8.56 0.55
C ILE A 92 9.10 8.39 -0.93
N CYS A 93 9.18 7.13 -1.38
CA CYS A 93 9.15 6.83 -2.80
C CYS A 93 7.71 6.53 -3.22
N LEU A 94 7.18 7.26 -4.20
CA LEU A 94 5.81 7.06 -4.66
C LEU A 94 5.74 5.72 -5.43
N PRO A 95 4.93 4.74 -4.97
CA PRO A 95 4.94 3.40 -5.52
C PRO A 95 4.35 3.34 -6.94
N GLN A 96 4.82 2.40 -7.76
CA GLN A 96 4.09 1.97 -8.96
C GLN A 96 2.94 1.04 -8.56
N LYS A 97 1.80 1.11 -9.27
CA LYS A 97 0.60 0.29 -9.01
C LYS A 97 0.91 -1.21 -8.88
N ASP A 98 1.91 -1.72 -9.60
CA ASP A 98 2.23 -3.15 -9.62
C ASP A 98 3.42 -3.57 -8.73
N LYS A 99 4.05 -2.66 -7.99
CA LYS A 99 5.27 -2.97 -7.23
C LYS A 99 5.01 -3.19 -5.73
N PRO A 100 5.68 -4.18 -5.12
CA PRO A 100 5.52 -4.48 -3.71
C PRO A 100 5.95 -3.29 -2.84
N LYS A 101 5.19 -3.11 -1.76
CA LYS A 101 5.25 -1.97 -0.83
C LYS A 101 6.67 -1.78 -0.26
N SER A 102 7.28 -0.62 -0.50
CA SER A 102 8.51 -0.21 0.17
C SER A 102 8.20 0.21 1.60
N ARG A 103 8.84 -0.40 2.61
CA ARG A 103 8.81 0.18 3.97
C ARG A 103 9.78 1.36 3.97
N VAL A 104 9.26 2.55 3.67
CA VAL A 104 10.05 3.76 3.80
C VAL A 104 10.02 4.21 5.26
N GLY A 105 11.18 4.23 5.89
CA GLY A 105 11.35 4.71 7.25
C GLY A 105 11.12 6.22 7.31
N LEU A 106 10.33 6.65 8.29
CA LEU A 106 10.15 8.05 8.65
C LEU A 106 11.49 8.58 9.17
N LYS A 107 12.16 9.43 8.38
CA LYS A 107 13.34 10.17 8.82
C LYS A 107 13.01 11.65 8.81
N ARG A 108 13.40 12.35 9.87
CA ARG A 108 13.43 13.81 9.89
C ARG A 108 14.48 14.25 8.88
N VAL A 109 14.08 15.08 7.93
CA VAL A 109 14.98 15.69 6.94
C VAL A 109 14.87 17.19 7.11
N GLN A 110 16.00 17.88 7.03
CA GLN A 110 16.05 19.33 6.86
C GLN A 110 16.44 19.60 5.41
N PHE A 111 15.76 20.55 4.80
CA PHE A 111 16.05 21.03 3.45
C PHE A 111 17.18 22.05 3.52
N SER A 112 18.05 22.06 2.50
CA SER A 112 19.03 23.14 2.35
C SER A 112 18.33 24.38 1.82
N ASN A 113 18.81 25.57 2.21
CA ASN A 113 18.27 26.84 1.71
C ASN A 113 18.44 26.97 0.18
N ASP A 114 19.37 26.22 -0.41
CA ASP A 114 19.72 26.31 -1.82
C ASP A 114 18.89 25.36 -2.72
N GLU A 115 17.79 24.80 -2.24
CA GLU A 115 16.98 23.82 -3.00
C GLU A 115 15.86 24.50 -3.82
N VAL A 116 15.44 23.82 -4.89
CA VAL A 116 14.25 24.19 -5.70
C VAL A 116 13.10 23.30 -5.27
N ILE A 117 12.11 23.89 -4.59
CA ILE A 117 11.02 23.17 -3.94
C ILE A 117 9.70 23.50 -4.64
N VAL A 118 8.94 22.45 -4.96
CA VAL A 118 7.53 22.56 -5.34
C VAL A 118 6.71 22.00 -4.19
N ARG A 119 5.84 22.83 -3.61
CA ARG A 119 5.05 22.49 -2.43
C ARG A 119 3.57 22.53 -2.77
N TYR A 120 2.90 21.42 -2.50
CA TYR A 120 1.46 21.27 -2.56
C TYR A 120 0.91 21.48 -1.15
N SER A 121 0.13 22.54 -0.97
CA SER A 121 -0.48 22.88 0.31
C SER A 121 -1.55 21.86 0.71
N LEU A 122 -2.02 21.97 1.94
CA LEU A 122 -3.11 21.13 2.45
C LEU A 122 -4.40 21.24 1.63
N ASN A 123 -4.60 22.38 0.94
CA ASN A 123 -5.77 22.69 0.13
C ASN A 123 -5.53 22.45 -1.37
N GLY A 124 -4.45 21.74 -1.74
CA GLY A 124 -4.09 21.46 -3.13
C GLY A 124 -3.39 22.61 -3.87
N GLU A 125 -3.32 23.82 -3.29
CA GLU A 125 -2.63 24.96 -3.91
C GLU A 125 -1.13 24.70 -4.05
N ILE A 126 -0.57 25.11 -5.19
CA ILE A 126 0.84 24.89 -5.52
C ILE A 126 1.63 26.16 -5.22
N THR A 127 2.70 26.02 -4.46
CA THR A 127 3.67 27.08 -4.19
C THR A 127 5.04 26.67 -4.68
N TYR A 128 5.78 27.64 -5.21
CA TYR A 128 7.09 27.43 -5.80
C TYR A 128 8.11 28.18 -4.96
N GLU A 129 9.19 27.52 -4.57
CA GLU A 129 10.23 28.08 -3.71
C GLU A 129 11.61 27.83 -4.32
N CYS A 130 12.45 28.86 -4.38
CA CYS A 130 13.81 28.81 -4.88
C CYS A 130 14.70 29.68 -4.01
N ASP A 131 15.82 29.14 -3.51
CA ASP A 131 16.73 29.87 -2.61
C ASP A 131 16.03 30.39 -1.33
N GLY A 132 15.07 29.62 -0.82
CA GLY A 132 14.23 30.03 0.33
C GLY A 132 13.24 31.15 0.02
N HIS A 133 13.14 31.60 -1.23
CA HIS A 133 12.20 32.63 -1.67
C HIS A 133 11.03 32.01 -2.44
N ILE A 134 9.81 32.43 -2.10
CA ILE A 134 8.61 32.02 -2.83
C ILE A 134 8.56 32.79 -4.15
N VAL A 135 8.36 32.08 -5.25
CA VAL A 135 8.15 32.65 -6.58
C VAL A 135 6.71 32.43 -7.05
N PRO A 136 6.06 33.41 -7.70
CA PRO A 136 4.65 33.36 -8.04
C PRO A 136 4.30 32.36 -9.15
N THR A 137 5.25 32.04 -10.04
CA THR A 137 4.96 31.22 -11.23
C THR A 137 5.97 30.12 -11.44
N LEU A 138 5.52 29.02 -12.07
CA LEU A 138 6.39 27.93 -12.50
C LEU A 138 7.49 28.40 -13.47
N GLN A 139 7.20 29.42 -14.29
CA GLN A 139 8.18 29.99 -15.21
C GLN A 139 9.32 30.69 -14.47
N GLU A 140 9.02 31.40 -13.38
CA GLU A 140 10.05 32.02 -12.54
C GLU A 140 10.86 30.98 -11.77
N LEU A 141 10.20 29.92 -11.28
CA LEU A 141 10.90 28.78 -10.69
C LEU A 141 11.87 28.15 -11.68
N ALA A 142 11.43 27.94 -12.93
CA ALA A 142 12.25 27.41 -14.01
C ALA A 142 13.46 28.30 -14.31
N LYS A 143 13.25 29.62 -14.40
CA LYS A 143 14.34 30.60 -14.60
C LYS A 143 15.34 30.54 -13.43
N CYS A 144 14.87 30.44 -12.19
CA CYS A 144 15.70 30.33 -11.01
C CYS A 144 16.53 29.03 -11.01
N ALA A 145 15.87 27.89 -11.24
CA ALA A 145 16.51 26.58 -11.32
C ALA A 145 17.56 26.53 -12.45
N LEU A 146 17.28 27.14 -13.62
CA LEU A 146 18.22 27.19 -14.74
C LEU A 146 19.47 28.04 -14.43
N LYS A 147 19.30 29.17 -13.72
CA LYS A 147 20.45 29.98 -13.25
C LYS A 147 21.34 29.18 -12.30
N LYS A 148 20.77 28.42 -11.37
CA LYS A 148 21.57 27.53 -10.50
C LYS A 148 22.30 26.45 -11.27
N ARG A 149 21.62 25.88 -12.27
CA ARG A 149 22.14 24.84 -13.15
C ARG A 149 23.08 25.38 -14.22
N HIS A 150 23.65 26.59 -14.12
CA HIS A 150 24.70 27.08 -15.03
C HIS A 150 25.82 26.04 -15.10
N GLN A 151 25.72 25.17 -16.12
CA GLN A 151 26.61 24.04 -16.34
C GLN A 151 27.97 24.60 -16.68
N LYS A 152 28.94 24.40 -15.78
CA LYS A 152 30.34 24.48 -16.17
C LYS A 152 30.63 23.26 -17.04
N PHE A 153 30.53 23.45 -18.35
CA PHE A 153 31.03 22.46 -19.30
C PHE A 153 32.54 22.34 -19.08
N GLY A 154 33.03 21.11 -18.87
CA GLY A 154 34.47 20.88 -18.85
C GLY A 154 35.09 21.22 -20.20
N SER A 155 36.42 21.31 -20.25
CA SER A 155 37.18 21.54 -21.48
C SER A 155 36.88 20.54 -22.61
N THR A 156 36.26 19.40 -22.30
CA THR A 156 35.89 18.34 -23.22
C THR A 156 34.40 18.30 -23.60
N CYS A 157 33.61 19.34 -23.28
CA CYS A 157 32.13 19.34 -23.43
C CYS A 157 31.43 18.19 -22.68
N GLN A 158 32.16 17.41 -21.87
CA GLN A 158 31.57 16.45 -20.97
C GLN A 158 30.84 17.21 -19.87
N LYS A 159 29.55 16.87 -19.70
CA LYS A 159 28.80 17.32 -18.54
C LYS A 159 29.51 16.77 -17.30
N THR A 160 30.11 17.63 -16.51
CA THR A 160 30.37 17.32 -15.11
C THR A 160 29.00 17.03 -14.52
N SER A 161 28.76 15.79 -14.10
CA SER A 161 27.44 15.35 -13.65
C SER A 161 27.06 16.20 -12.43
N TYR A 162 26.12 17.11 -12.63
CA TYR A 162 25.43 17.74 -11.52
C TYR A 162 24.75 16.63 -10.72
N ARG A 163 24.84 16.66 -9.39
CA ARG A 163 24.34 15.59 -8.50
C ARG A 163 22.81 15.48 -8.45
N ASP A 164 22.10 16.31 -9.23
CA ASP A 164 20.70 16.67 -8.99
C ASP A 164 19.78 16.26 -10.15
N GLU A 165 20.02 15.08 -10.75
CA GLU A 165 18.87 14.38 -11.32
C GLU A 165 17.97 13.99 -10.14
N ALA A 166 16.69 14.43 -10.18
CA ALA A 166 15.70 14.07 -9.17
C ALA A 166 15.89 12.60 -8.82
N LEU A 167 16.07 12.32 -7.52
CA LEU A 167 16.41 11.00 -7.02
C LEU A 167 15.33 10.01 -7.45
N VAL A 168 15.46 9.47 -8.65
CA VAL A 168 14.76 8.28 -9.09
C VAL A 168 15.08 7.29 -8.00
N CYS A 169 14.04 6.67 -7.47
CA CYS A 169 14.24 5.57 -6.54
C CYS A 169 14.85 4.42 -7.35
N THR A 170 16.13 4.53 -7.70
CA THR A 170 16.98 3.39 -7.91
C THR A 170 16.94 2.72 -6.56
N ILE A 171 16.09 1.70 -6.47
CA ILE A 171 16.18 0.69 -5.44
C ILE A 171 17.60 0.18 -5.63
N LYS A 172 18.56 0.80 -4.95
CA LYS A 172 19.88 0.24 -4.74
C LYS A 172 19.56 -1.00 -3.94
N GLN A 173 19.29 -2.09 -4.65
CA GLN A 173 19.34 -3.43 -4.10
C GLN A 173 20.73 -3.48 -3.51
N SER A 174 20.85 -3.23 -2.21
CA SER A 174 22.09 -3.38 -1.48
C SER A 174 22.39 -4.87 -1.51
N ARG A 175 23.00 -5.32 -2.61
CA ARG A 175 23.81 -6.53 -2.64
C ARG A 175 24.83 -6.31 -1.52
N LYS A 176 24.79 -7.20 -0.52
CA LYS A 176 25.58 -7.23 0.73
C LYS A 176 24.92 -6.52 1.92
N ASN A 177 24.05 -7.23 2.67
CA ASN A 177 24.50 -8.20 3.66
C ASN A 177 23.38 -9.16 4.12
N LYS A 178 23.85 -10.37 4.43
CA LYS A 178 23.16 -11.60 4.80
C LYS A 178 22.11 -11.45 5.91
N THR A 179 21.04 -12.25 5.75
CA THR A 179 20.17 -12.81 6.81
C THR A 179 19.71 -11.89 7.93
N LYS A 180 18.57 -11.21 7.71
CA LYS A 180 17.48 -11.09 8.70
C LYS A 180 16.17 -10.72 8.00
N SER A 181 15.43 -11.77 7.66
CA SER A 181 13.99 -11.87 7.47
C SER A 181 13.20 -10.58 7.18
N LYS A 182 12.69 -10.46 5.96
CA LYS A 182 11.47 -9.68 5.70
C LYS A 182 10.61 -10.47 4.73
N LEU A 183 9.63 -11.17 5.32
CA LEU A 183 8.65 -12.03 4.66
C LEU A 183 8.20 -11.45 3.32
N PHE A 184 8.74 -12.00 2.24
CA PHE A 184 7.98 -12.12 1.01
C PHE A 184 6.92 -13.18 1.28
N CYS A 185 5.67 -12.83 0.99
CA CYS A 185 4.57 -13.77 0.96
C CYS A 185 4.71 -14.69 -0.26
N GLU A 186 5.53 -15.73 -0.15
CA GLU A 186 5.53 -17.02 -0.89
C GLU A 186 6.68 -17.86 -0.28
N ASN A 187 6.52 -19.11 0.17
CA ASN A 187 5.86 -20.27 -0.44
C ASN A 187 4.85 -20.95 0.50
N ILE A 188 3.65 -21.25 -0.01
CA ILE A 188 3.06 -22.57 0.23
C ILE A 188 3.56 -23.43 -0.93
N ASP A 189 3.87 -24.69 -0.65
CA ASP A 189 4.20 -25.67 -1.68
C ASP A 189 3.10 -25.68 -2.74
N VAL A 190 3.41 -25.07 -3.88
CA VAL A 190 2.53 -24.92 -5.04
C VAL A 190 2.02 -26.29 -5.48
N ILE A 191 2.75 -27.37 -5.15
CA ILE A 191 2.35 -28.76 -5.39
C ILE A 191 1.07 -29.14 -4.62
N GLN A 192 0.87 -28.74 -3.35
CA GLN A 192 -0.35 -29.10 -2.60
C GLN A 192 -1.61 -28.41 -3.13
N LEU A 193 -1.52 -27.11 -3.45
CA LEU A 193 -2.63 -26.35 -4.05
C LEU A 193 -2.90 -26.77 -5.52
N LEU A 194 -1.86 -27.12 -6.28
CA LEU A 194 -2.03 -27.66 -7.63
C LEU A 194 -2.59 -29.08 -7.63
N ASN A 195 -2.23 -29.92 -6.64
CA ASN A 195 -2.80 -31.26 -6.47
C ASN A 195 -4.28 -31.19 -6.08
N TYR A 196 -4.67 -30.22 -5.23
CA TYR A 196 -6.08 -29.92 -4.98
C TYR A 196 -6.82 -29.55 -6.28
N ARG A 197 -6.23 -28.68 -7.10
CA ARG A 197 -6.80 -28.24 -8.38
C ARG A 197 -6.92 -29.37 -9.43
N LYS A 198 -6.06 -30.40 -9.36
CA LYS A 198 -6.14 -31.59 -10.22
C LYS A 198 -7.27 -32.54 -9.80
N GLY A 199 -7.67 -32.54 -8.53
CA GLY A 199 -8.77 -33.37 -8.00
C GLY A 199 -10.17 -32.74 -8.06
N LEU A 200 -10.25 -31.42 -8.28
CA LEU A 200 -11.53 -30.73 -8.44
C LEU A 200 -11.99 -30.83 -9.90
N LYS A 201 -13.11 -31.53 -10.15
CA LYS A 201 -13.78 -31.54 -11.46
C LYS A 201 -14.19 -30.11 -11.79
N LYS A 202 -13.64 -29.54 -12.86
CA LYS A 202 -13.68 -28.12 -13.28
C LYS A 202 -15.07 -27.46 -13.50
N SER A 203 -16.17 -27.97 -12.96
CA SER A 203 -17.50 -27.46 -13.25
C SER A 203 -18.46 -27.39 -12.06
N THR A 204 -18.04 -27.74 -10.83
CA THR A 204 -19.00 -27.69 -9.72
C THR A 204 -19.24 -26.25 -9.26
N PHE A 205 -20.46 -25.99 -8.80
CA PHE A 205 -20.86 -24.71 -8.21
C PHE A 205 -19.92 -24.28 -7.08
N SER A 206 -19.49 -25.22 -6.23
CA SER A 206 -18.53 -24.97 -5.15
C SER A 206 -17.16 -24.54 -5.66
N ASP A 207 -16.68 -25.11 -6.76
CA ASP A 207 -15.38 -24.71 -7.33
C ASP A 207 -15.40 -23.28 -7.86
N LYS A 208 -16.54 -22.84 -8.41
CA LYS A 208 -16.70 -21.44 -8.87
C LYS A 208 -16.66 -20.45 -7.71
N ILE A 209 -17.34 -20.77 -6.61
CA ILE A 209 -17.32 -19.94 -5.39
C ILE A 209 -15.93 -19.95 -4.76
N TRP A 210 -15.36 -21.14 -4.54
CA TRP A 210 -14.04 -21.26 -3.93
C TRP A 210 -12.99 -20.54 -4.78
N SER A 211 -12.97 -20.76 -6.10
CA SER A 211 -12.00 -20.13 -6.99
C SER A 211 -12.16 -18.62 -7.08
N SER A 212 -13.37 -18.07 -6.95
CA SER A 212 -13.58 -16.61 -6.99
C SER A 212 -13.05 -15.92 -5.73
N ILE A 213 -13.14 -16.59 -4.58
CA ILE A 213 -12.71 -16.04 -3.28
C ILE A 213 -11.22 -16.30 -3.04
N TRP A 214 -10.74 -17.49 -3.38
CA TRP A 214 -9.38 -17.96 -3.13
C TRP A 214 -8.43 -17.82 -4.33
N LYS A 215 -8.84 -17.07 -5.38
CA LYS A 215 -8.02 -16.84 -6.59
C LYS A 215 -6.63 -16.25 -6.29
N ASN A 216 -6.55 -15.41 -5.26
CA ASN A 216 -5.34 -14.68 -4.91
C ASN A 216 -4.39 -15.59 -4.13
N ARG A 217 -3.12 -15.60 -4.51
CA ARG A 217 -2.08 -16.37 -3.83
C ARG A 217 -1.67 -15.68 -2.53
N TYR A 218 -2.32 -16.04 -1.43
CA TYR A 218 -1.88 -15.67 -0.09
C TYR A 218 -1.22 -16.89 0.57
N SER A 219 -0.03 -16.72 1.12
CA SER A 219 0.62 -17.75 1.93
C SER A 219 0.07 -17.73 3.37
N TYR A 220 0.28 -18.82 4.10
CA TYR A 220 -0.04 -18.89 5.54
C TYR A 220 0.58 -17.73 6.31
N GLY A 221 1.81 -17.33 5.97
CA GLY A 221 2.50 -16.19 6.58
C GLY A 221 1.80 -14.85 6.34
N CYS A 222 1.04 -14.71 5.25
CA CYS A 222 0.22 -13.51 5.04
C CYS A 222 -1.01 -13.49 5.93
N PHE A 223 -1.62 -14.66 6.17
CA PHE A 223 -2.78 -14.77 7.05
C PHE A 223 -2.39 -14.50 8.50
N SER A 224 -1.24 -15.01 8.96
CA SER A 224 -0.79 -14.81 10.35
C SER A 224 -0.39 -13.36 10.67
N LEU A 225 0.00 -12.55 9.67
CA LEU A 225 0.50 -11.17 9.87
C LEU A 225 -0.49 -10.24 10.58
N HIS A 226 -1.80 -10.49 10.43
CA HIS A 226 -2.87 -9.69 11.02
C HIS A 226 -3.81 -10.54 11.87
N ASN A 227 -3.27 -11.43 12.71
CA ASN A 227 -4.04 -12.32 13.58
C ASN A 227 -5.14 -13.08 12.81
N TYR A 228 -4.83 -13.53 11.59
CA TYR A 228 -5.75 -14.28 10.73
C TYR A 228 -7.01 -13.51 10.32
N ARG A 229 -7.07 -12.19 10.48
CA ARG A 229 -8.24 -11.38 10.08
C ARG A 229 -8.66 -11.62 8.63
N LEU A 230 -7.71 -11.53 7.70
CA LEU A 230 -7.97 -11.77 6.27
C LEU A 230 -8.49 -13.20 6.00
N LEU A 231 -8.03 -14.18 6.78
CA LEU A 231 -8.47 -15.56 6.68
C LEU A 231 -9.94 -15.69 7.11
N LYS A 232 -10.31 -15.05 8.22
CA LYS A 232 -11.69 -15.03 8.74
C LYS A 232 -12.65 -14.36 7.77
N GLU A 233 -12.28 -13.19 7.24
CA GLU A 233 -13.08 -12.46 6.24
C GLU A 233 -13.35 -13.32 5.00
N ARG A 234 -12.37 -14.10 4.55
CA ARG A 234 -12.52 -15.02 3.42
C ARG A 234 -13.42 -16.21 3.73
N TYR A 235 -13.31 -16.82 4.91
CA TYR A 235 -14.22 -17.89 5.32
C TYR A 235 -15.67 -17.41 5.38
N ILE A 236 -15.94 -16.26 5.99
CA ILE A 236 -17.28 -15.68 6.03
C ILE A 236 -17.80 -15.38 4.62
N ARG A 237 -16.96 -14.82 3.74
CA ARG A 237 -17.32 -14.57 2.34
C ARG A 237 -17.68 -15.85 1.60
N GLU A 238 -16.94 -16.94 1.83
CA GLU A 238 -17.22 -18.24 1.21
C GLU A 238 -18.55 -18.83 1.69
N ILE A 239 -18.76 -18.86 3.01
CA ILE A 239 -20.00 -19.36 3.59
C ILE A 239 -21.20 -18.53 3.10
N ASN A 240 -21.07 -17.20 3.07
CA ASN A 240 -22.13 -16.32 2.62
C ASN A 240 -22.40 -16.43 1.12
N ALA A 241 -21.39 -16.72 0.29
CA ALA A 241 -21.61 -17.02 -1.12
C ALA A 241 -22.46 -18.28 -1.32
N TYR A 242 -22.22 -19.33 -0.52
CA TYR A 242 -23.08 -20.51 -0.51
C TYR A 242 -24.50 -20.19 -0.05
N ARG A 243 -24.65 -19.45 1.06
CA ARG A 243 -25.97 -19.07 1.61
C ARG A 243 -26.77 -18.19 0.66
N SER A 244 -26.11 -17.24 0.01
CA SER A 244 -26.73 -16.36 -0.99
C SER A 244 -27.32 -17.15 -2.16
N PHE A 245 -26.65 -18.21 -2.61
CA PHE A 245 -27.17 -19.04 -3.68
C PHE A 245 -28.46 -19.78 -3.30
N TYR A 246 -28.54 -20.24 -2.05
CA TYR A 246 -29.76 -20.83 -1.49
C TYR A 246 -30.75 -19.80 -0.93
N LYS A 247 -30.53 -18.50 -1.20
CA LYS A 247 -31.38 -17.38 -0.74
C LYS A 247 -31.57 -17.33 0.78
N VAL A 248 -30.54 -17.74 1.53
CA VAL A 248 -30.52 -17.68 3.00
C VAL A 248 -29.76 -16.43 3.44
N SER A 249 -30.24 -15.77 4.51
CA SER A 249 -29.62 -14.55 5.05
C SER A 249 -28.12 -14.73 5.37
N PRO A 250 -27.26 -13.74 5.10
CA PRO A 250 -25.82 -13.85 5.35
C PRO A 250 -25.50 -13.95 6.85
N LEU A 251 -24.38 -14.60 7.17
CA LEU A 251 -23.79 -14.64 8.51
C LEU A 251 -22.86 -13.46 8.72
N THR A 252 -22.73 -13.05 9.98
CA THR A 252 -21.72 -12.10 10.45
C THR A 252 -20.74 -12.81 11.39
N GLU A 253 -19.54 -12.26 11.52
CA GLU A 253 -18.57 -12.78 12.49
C GLU A 253 -19.08 -12.51 13.92
N ASP A 254 -18.97 -13.52 14.79
CA ASP A 254 -19.19 -13.39 16.22
C ASP A 254 -17.87 -13.60 16.96
N PHE A 255 -17.54 -12.65 17.82
CA PHE A 255 -16.26 -12.66 18.53
C PHE A 255 -16.14 -13.82 19.53
N LYS A 256 -17.22 -14.19 20.23
CA LYS A 256 -17.23 -15.28 21.21
C LYS A 256 -17.06 -16.63 20.52
N LEU A 257 -17.77 -16.85 19.41
CA LEU A 257 -17.61 -18.07 18.60
C LEU A 257 -16.20 -18.18 18.03
N THR A 258 -15.60 -17.06 17.64
CA THR A 258 -14.22 -17.01 17.15
C THR A 258 -13.22 -17.42 18.23
N GLN A 259 -13.40 -16.94 19.48
CA GLN A 259 -12.58 -17.36 20.62
C GLN A 259 -12.73 -18.86 20.91
N LEU A 260 -13.96 -19.36 20.96
CA LEU A 260 -14.22 -20.79 21.19
C LEU A 260 -13.58 -21.68 20.12
N ALA A 261 -13.71 -21.29 18.86
CA ALA A 261 -13.09 -21.99 17.74
C ALA A 261 -11.56 -22.01 17.87
N GLN A 262 -10.95 -20.87 18.24
CA GLN A 262 -9.51 -20.77 18.45
C GLN A 262 -9.03 -21.64 19.62
N THR A 263 -9.73 -21.61 20.75
CA THR A 263 -9.43 -22.48 21.91
C THR A 263 -9.51 -23.95 21.52
N ARG A 264 -10.54 -24.35 20.77
CA ARG A 264 -10.68 -25.73 20.29
C ARG A 264 -9.56 -26.12 19.33
N ALA A 265 -9.16 -25.22 18.43
CA ALA A 265 -8.06 -25.45 17.50
C ALA A 265 -6.72 -25.65 18.25
N MET A 266 -6.45 -24.86 19.30
CA MET A 266 -5.27 -25.04 20.15
C MET A 266 -5.27 -26.40 20.86
N VAL A 267 -6.42 -26.82 21.38
CA VAL A 267 -6.60 -28.14 21.99
C VAL A 267 -6.27 -29.24 20.97
N LEU A 268 -6.88 -29.20 19.78
CA LEU A 268 -6.63 -30.20 18.74
C LEU A 268 -5.17 -30.25 18.26
N ALA A 269 -4.53 -29.08 18.13
CA ALA A 269 -3.13 -28.99 17.76
C ALA A 269 -2.21 -29.71 18.77
N ASN A 270 -2.56 -29.69 20.06
CA ASN A 270 -1.79 -30.37 21.11
C ASN A 270 -2.02 -31.89 21.14
N TYR A 271 -3.19 -32.37 20.70
CA TYR A 271 -3.52 -33.80 20.72
C TYR A 271 -3.05 -34.56 19.47
N GLY A 272 -2.67 -33.86 18.39
CA GLY A 272 -2.18 -34.49 17.15
C GLY A 272 -3.23 -35.30 16.37
N GLU A 273 -4.43 -35.51 16.92
CA GLU A 273 -5.53 -36.25 16.30
C GLU A 273 -6.82 -35.44 16.28
N LEU A 274 -7.54 -35.50 15.15
CA LEU A 274 -8.91 -35.01 15.04
C LEU A 274 -9.87 -36.01 15.67
N SER A 275 -9.85 -36.13 17.00
CA SER A 275 -10.95 -36.80 17.68
C SER A 275 -12.21 -35.92 17.54
N GLN A 276 -13.24 -36.45 16.89
CA GLN A 276 -14.59 -35.88 17.01
C GLN A 276 -14.91 -35.83 18.50
N SER A 277 -14.99 -34.63 19.07
CA SER A 277 -15.35 -34.49 20.48
C SER A 277 -16.75 -35.06 20.68
N ARG A 278 -16.83 -36.21 21.36
CA ARG A 278 -18.02 -36.62 22.13
C ARG A 278 -18.17 -35.80 23.42
N VAL A 279 -17.50 -34.65 23.52
CA VAL A 279 -17.72 -33.71 24.61
C VAL A 279 -18.96 -32.90 24.24
N GLY A 280 -20.02 -33.08 25.01
CA GLY A 280 -21.35 -32.53 24.78
C GLY A 280 -21.41 -31.01 24.72
N LEU A 281 -21.05 -30.44 23.56
CA LEU A 281 -21.80 -29.30 23.06
C LEU A 281 -23.21 -29.83 22.83
N LYS A 282 -24.16 -29.41 23.68
CA LYS A 282 -25.59 -29.55 23.36
C LYS A 282 -25.74 -29.17 21.91
N ARG A 283 -26.18 -30.14 21.11
CA ARG A 283 -26.40 -30.02 19.68
C ARG A 283 -27.30 -28.80 19.47
N VAL A 284 -26.72 -27.64 19.19
CA VAL A 284 -27.47 -26.50 18.67
C VAL A 284 -27.90 -26.98 17.31
N GLN A 285 -29.15 -27.46 17.23
CA GLN A 285 -29.77 -27.91 15.98
C GLN A 285 -29.82 -26.72 15.04
N PHE A 286 -28.76 -26.54 14.25
CA PHE A 286 -28.90 -25.90 12.96
C PHE A 286 -29.50 -26.95 12.04
N SER A 287 -30.83 -26.92 11.93
CA SER A 287 -31.56 -27.52 10.81
C SER A 287 -30.82 -27.15 9.51
N ASN A 288 -30.45 -28.18 8.73
CA ASN A 288 -29.66 -28.19 7.47
C ASN A 288 -28.21 -28.71 7.56
N ASP A 289 -28.00 -29.81 8.29
CA ASP A 289 -26.72 -30.50 8.53
C ASP A 289 -26.05 -31.21 7.32
N GLU A 290 -26.59 -31.14 6.11
CA GLU A 290 -25.97 -31.85 4.97
C GLU A 290 -24.77 -31.12 4.33
N VAL A 291 -24.70 -29.79 4.48
CA VAL A 291 -23.67 -28.97 3.79
C VAL A 291 -22.39 -28.87 4.62
N ILE A 292 -22.50 -28.74 5.95
CA ILE A 292 -21.35 -28.55 6.84
C ILE A 292 -20.55 -29.86 6.99
N VAL A 293 -21.24 -31.00 7.05
CA VAL A 293 -20.58 -32.31 7.18
C VAL A 293 -19.77 -32.67 5.93
N LYS A 294 -20.20 -32.27 4.73
CA LYS A 294 -19.43 -32.46 3.48
C LYS A 294 -18.19 -31.56 3.39
N VAL A 295 -18.24 -30.37 3.98
CA VAL A 295 -17.06 -29.48 4.02
C VAL A 295 -15.98 -30.07 4.93
N PHE A 296 -16.33 -30.65 6.08
CA PHE A 296 -15.35 -31.22 7.01
C PHE A 296 -14.94 -32.67 6.69
N SER A 297 -15.80 -33.51 6.11
CA SER A 297 -15.42 -34.88 5.72
C SER A 297 -14.32 -34.93 4.67
N LYS A 298 -14.20 -33.88 3.85
CA LYS A 298 -13.13 -33.73 2.86
C LYS A 298 -11.76 -33.38 3.47
N TRP A 299 -11.72 -32.91 4.72
CA TRP A 299 -10.49 -32.68 5.49
C TRP A 299 -9.97 -33.92 6.21
N ARG A 300 -10.77 -35.01 6.28
CA ARG A 300 -10.42 -36.27 6.94
C ARG A 300 -9.22 -37.00 6.30
N ASN A 301 -8.87 -36.67 5.05
CA ASN A 301 -7.76 -37.28 4.33
C ASN A 301 -6.45 -36.45 4.40
N TYR A 302 -6.38 -35.42 5.26
CA TYR A 302 -5.34 -34.40 5.19
C TYR A 302 -4.74 -33.94 6.53
N ILE A 303 -4.93 -34.72 7.60
CA ILE A 303 -4.00 -34.78 8.74
C ILE A 303 -3.45 -36.20 8.76
#